data_AF-A0A2G6GY05-F1
#
_entry.id   AF-A0A2G6GY05-F1
#
_cell.length_a   1.000
_cell.length_b   1.000
_cell.length_c   1.000
_cell.angle_alpha   90.00
_cell.angle_beta   90.00
_cell.angle_gamma   90.00
#
_symmetry.space_group_name_H-M   'P 1'
#
loop_
_entity.id
_entity.type
_entity.pdbx_description
1 polymer ?
#
loop_
_entity_poly.entity_id
_entity_poly.type
_entity_poly.pdbx_seq_one_letter_code
_entity_poly.pdbx_strand_id
1 'polypeptide(L)'
;MLLQTASWTAEGGRLVVISYHSIEDRLVKNYMKSGNTEGEVEKDFYGNVLSPWRMVNRTVIRPSEEEVEANNRARSARLRIAERVNNGKTK
;
A
#
# COMPACT_ATOMS: atom_id res chain seq x y z
N MET A 1 0.96 -11.89 -7.41
CA MET A 1 2.11 -10.97 -7.36
C MET A 1 2.08 -10.05 -6.15
N LEU A 2 1.01 -9.27 -5.90
CA LEU A 2 0.95 -8.32 -4.78
C LEU A 2 1.23 -8.97 -3.40
N LEU A 3 0.60 -10.10 -3.08
CA LEU A 3 0.79 -10.77 -1.78
C LEU A 3 2.24 -11.24 -1.54
N GLN A 4 2.97 -11.58 -2.60
CA GLN A 4 4.36 -12.07 -2.51
C GLN A 4 5.35 -10.94 -2.23
N THR A 5 4.98 -9.67 -2.45
CA THR A 5 5.89 -8.53 -2.23
C THR A 5 6.38 -8.44 -0.79
N ALA A 6 5.55 -8.89 0.16
CA ALA A 6 5.88 -8.97 1.58
C ALA A 6 7.11 -9.83 1.87
N SER A 7 7.31 -10.95 1.17
CA SER A 7 8.45 -11.85 1.42
C SER A 7 9.73 -11.41 0.72
N TRP A 8 9.63 -10.58 -0.31
CA TRP A 8 10.79 -10.07 -1.07
C TRP A 8 11.29 -8.71 -0.58
N THR A 9 10.50 -8.01 0.23
CA THR A 9 10.86 -6.69 0.75
C THR A 9 11.48 -6.85 2.14
N ALA A 10 12.74 -6.45 2.28
CA ALA A 10 13.40 -6.38 3.59
C ALA A 10 12.72 -5.37 4.52
N GLU A 11 12.93 -5.51 5.83
CA GLU A 11 12.45 -4.56 6.83
C GLU A 11 12.93 -3.13 6.52
N GLY A 12 12.04 -2.14 6.67
CA GLY A 12 12.28 -0.75 6.26
C GLY A 12 12.22 -0.50 4.75
N GLY A 13 12.18 -1.54 3.92
CA GLY A 13 11.99 -1.43 2.47
C GLY A 13 10.61 -0.87 2.11
N ARG A 14 10.49 -0.24 0.94
CA ARG A 14 9.23 0.41 0.51
C ARG A 14 8.60 -0.31 -0.67
N LEU A 15 7.31 -0.59 -0.55
CA LEU A 15 6.45 -0.99 -1.64
C LEU A 15 5.77 0.26 -2.22
N VAL A 16 6.03 0.53 -3.50
CA VAL A 16 5.45 1.64 -4.24
C VAL A 16 4.58 1.08 -5.36
N VAL A 17 3.31 1.47 -5.40
CA VAL A 17 2.35 0.98 -6.40
C VAL A 17 1.61 2.16 -7.03
N ILE A 18 1.57 2.16 -8.36
CA ILE A 18 0.71 3.06 -9.15
C ILE A 18 -0.44 2.22 -9.69
N SER A 19 -1.66 2.69 -9.46
CA SER A 19 -2.88 2.10 -10.02
C SER A 19 -3.64 3.14 -10.84
N TYR A 20 -4.39 2.69 -11.84
CA TYR A 20 -5.17 3.58 -12.70
C TYR A 20 -6.68 3.40 -12.48
N HIS A 21 -7.10 2.19 -12.15
CA HIS A 21 -8.50 1.86 -11.91
C HIS A 21 -8.84 1.82 -10.43
N SER A 22 -10.08 2.14 -10.09
CA SER A 22 -10.57 2.14 -8.71
C SER A 22 -10.55 0.75 -8.07
N ILE A 23 -10.72 -0.31 -8.85
CA ILE A 23 -10.67 -1.70 -8.35
C ILE A 23 -9.25 -2.10 -7.93
N GLU A 24 -8.25 -1.73 -8.72
CA GLU A 24 -6.83 -1.94 -8.41
C GLU A 24 -6.45 -1.14 -7.16
N ASP A 25 -6.80 0.15 -7.10
CA ASP A 25 -6.50 1.02 -5.96
C ASP A 25 -7.08 0.47 -4.65
N ARG A 26 -8.30 -0.10 -4.72
CA ARG A 26 -8.95 -0.73 -3.57
C ARG A 26 -8.16 -1.94 -3.07
N LEU A 27 -7.72 -2.83 -3.97
CA LEU A 27 -6.94 -4.01 -3.60
C LEU A 27 -5.60 -3.62 -2.96
N VAL A 28 -4.90 -2.63 -3.54
CA VAL A 28 -3.63 -2.12 -3.01
C VAL A 28 -3.84 -1.47 -1.64
N LYS A 29 -4.87 -0.62 -1.51
CA LYS A 29 -5.22 0.04 -0.25
C LYS A 29 -5.53 -0.98 0.85
N ASN A 30 -6.33 -2.00 0.54
CA ASN A 30 -6.66 -3.07 1.48
C ASN A 30 -5.38 -3.80 1.90
N TYR A 31 -4.59 -4.26 0.93
CA TYR A 31 -3.35 -4.99 1.21
C TYR A 31 -2.37 -4.21 2.08
N MET A 32 -2.15 -2.92 1.81
CA MET A 32 -1.28 -2.08 2.62
C MET A 32 -1.83 -1.80 4.02
N LYS A 33 -3.15 -1.86 4.21
CA LYS A 33 -3.81 -1.57 5.49
C LYS A 33 -3.97 -2.82 6.37
N SER A 34 -4.41 -3.94 5.79
CA SER A 34 -4.78 -5.17 6.50
C SER A 34 -3.83 -6.34 6.24
N GLY A 35 -2.90 -6.22 5.29
CA GLY A 35 -2.04 -7.33 4.88
C GLY A 35 -2.69 -8.32 3.89
N ASN A 36 -3.97 -8.12 3.55
CA ASN A 36 -4.75 -8.97 2.63
C ASN A 36 -5.58 -8.13 1.66
N THR A 37 -6.07 -8.73 0.58
CA THR A 37 -6.81 -8.02 -0.49
C THR A 37 -8.26 -7.70 -0.10
N GLU A 38 -8.82 -8.47 0.82
CA GLU A 38 -10.20 -8.45 1.29
C GLU A 38 -10.45 -7.23 2.19
N GLY A 39 -9.40 -6.72 2.85
CA GLY A 39 -9.48 -5.58 3.77
C GLY A 39 -9.79 -5.99 5.21
N GLU A 40 -9.70 -7.28 5.53
CA GLU A 40 -10.00 -7.84 6.85
C GLU A 40 -8.87 -7.53 7.82
N VAL A 41 -9.13 -6.65 8.78
CA VAL A 41 -8.11 -6.15 9.71
C VAL A 41 -8.00 -7.11 10.90
N GLU A 42 -6.96 -7.93 10.91
CA GLU A 42 -6.57 -8.69 12.10
C GLU A 42 -5.86 -7.76 13.10
N LYS A 43 -6.17 -7.94 14.38
CA LYS A 43 -5.59 -7.15 15.47
C LYS A 43 -5.02 -8.06 16.54
N ASP A 44 -3.95 -7.60 17.19
CA ASP A 44 -3.42 -8.26 18.38
C ASP A 44 -4.30 -7.96 19.63
N PHE A 45 -3.92 -8.56 20.76
CA PHE A 45 -4.57 -8.35 22.06
C PHE A 45 -4.58 -6.88 22.53
N TYR A 46 -3.65 -6.06 22.03
CA TYR A 46 -3.53 -4.64 22.32
C TYR A 46 -4.24 -3.74 21.30
N GLY A 47 -4.91 -4.32 20.29
CA GLY A 47 -5.64 -3.62 19.25
C GLY A 47 -4.78 -3.10 18.10
N ASN A 48 -3.49 -3.44 18.04
CA ASN A 48 -2.62 -3.08 16.93
C ASN A 48 -2.94 -3.92 15.70
N VAL A 49 -2.95 -3.28 14.54
CA VAL A 49 -3.23 -3.97 13.28
C VAL A 49 -2.04 -4.85 12.88
N LEU A 50 -2.32 -6.14 12.68
CA LEU A 50 -1.35 -7.11 12.19
C LEU A 50 -1.24 -6.99 10.66
N SER A 51 -0.54 -5.94 10.22
CA SER A 51 -0.20 -5.74 8.81
C SER A 51 1.32 -5.81 8.63
N PRO A 52 1.82 -6.47 7.58
CA PRO A 52 3.24 -6.41 7.20
C PRO A 52 3.71 -5.01 6.79
N TRP A 53 2.78 -4.06 6.65
CA TRP A 53 3.00 -2.77 6.02
C TRP A 53 2.55 -1.64 6.93
N ARG A 54 3.34 -0.56 6.94
CA ARG A 54 2.98 0.74 7.48
C ARG A 54 2.82 1.74 6.34
N MET A 55 1.65 2.35 6.21
CA MET A 55 1.43 3.37 5.17
C MET A 55 2.32 4.59 5.43
N VAL A 56 3.08 5.01 4.42
CA VAL A 56 3.96 6.20 4.51
C VAL A 56 3.13 7.48 4.38
N ASN A 57 2.10 7.46 3.54
CA ASN A 57 1.16 8.55 3.32
C ASN A 57 -0.27 8.13 3.68
N ARG A 58 -1.01 9.03 4.35
CA ARG A 58 -2.42 8.81 4.71
C ARG A 58 -3.34 8.89 3.49
N THR A 59 -3.06 9.82 2.58
CA THR A 59 -3.84 10.11 1.39
C THR A 59 -3.10 9.64 0.15
N VAL A 60 -3.84 9.09 -0.82
CA VAL A 60 -3.29 8.69 -2.11
C VAL A 60 -2.68 9.91 -2.82
N ILE A 61 -1.50 9.75 -3.41
CA ILE A 61 -0.86 10.79 -4.20
C ILE A 61 -1.45 10.73 -5.61
N ARG A 62 -1.88 11.89 -6.12
CA ARG A 62 -2.44 12.08 -7.46
C ARG A 62 -1.49 12.92 -8.30
N PRO A 63 -1.53 12.79 -9.63
CA PRO A 63 -0.75 13.66 -10.51
C PRO A 63 -1.14 15.14 -10.33
N SER A 64 -0.20 16.04 -10.60
CA SER A 64 -0.48 17.48 -10.70
C SER A 64 -1.19 17.80 -12.02
N GLU A 65 -1.77 19.01 -12.12
CA GLU A 65 -2.39 19.48 -13.37
C GLU A 65 -1.37 19.54 -14.51
N GLU A 66 -0.16 20.03 -14.23
CA GLU A 66 0.97 20.09 -15.18
C GLU A 66 1.34 18.69 -15.71
N GLU A 67 1.36 17.67 -14.83
CA GLU A 67 1.64 16.29 -15.22
C GLU A 67 0.54 15.71 -16.11
N VAL A 68 -0.72 16.03 -15.84
CA VAL A 68 -1.85 15.59 -16.65
C VAL A 68 -1.85 16.25 -18.02
N GLU A 69 -1.47 17.53 -18.11
CA GLU A 69 -1.35 18.25 -19.38
C GLU A 69 -0.22 17.68 -20.24
N ALA A 70 0.94 17.42 -19.64
CA ALA A 70 2.08 16.80 -20.32
C ALA A 70 1.83 15.32 -20.67
N ASN A 71 1.02 14.62 -19.87
CA ASN A 71 0.69 13.21 -20.05
C ASN A 71 -0.74 12.90 -19.62
N ASN A 72 -1.68 12.97 -20.56
CA ASN A 72 -3.09 12.70 -20.29
C ASN A 72 -3.36 11.29 -19.72
N ARG A 73 -2.48 10.30 -19.98
CA ARG A 73 -2.62 8.95 -19.39
C ARG A 73 -2.40 8.95 -17.88
N ALA A 74 -1.70 9.94 -17.34
CA ALA A 74 -1.47 10.08 -15.90
C ALA A 74 -2.74 10.48 -15.13
N ARG A 75 -3.75 11.08 -15.77
CA ARG A 75 -4.97 11.64 -15.14
C ARG A 75 -5.60 10.75 -14.05
N SER A 76 -5.61 9.43 -14.26
CA SER A 76 -6.24 8.47 -13.34
C SER A 76 -5.27 7.77 -12.39
N ALA A 77 -3.98 8.10 -12.47
CA ALA A 77 -2.93 7.50 -11.67
C ALA A 77 -3.12 7.80 -10.16
N ARG A 78 -2.88 6.75 -9.37
CA ARG A 78 -2.98 6.76 -7.91
C ARG A 78 -1.74 6.08 -7.35
N LEU A 79 -0.88 6.86 -6.71
CA LEU A 79 0.36 6.39 -6.10
C LEU A 79 0.14 6.13 -4.61
N ARG A 80 0.49 4.91 -4.17
CA ARG A 80 0.49 4.48 -2.76
C ARG A 80 1.85 3.96 -2.37
N ILE A 81 2.26 4.29 -1.15
CA ILE A 81 3.55 3.91 -0.60
C ILE A 81 3.35 3.30 0.78
N ALA A 82 3.92 2.12 0.99
CA ALA A 82 3.99 1.49 2.29
C ALA A 82 5.39 0.99 2.59
N GLU A 83 5.77 1.04 3.86
CA GLU A 83 7.04 0.56 4.38
C GLU A 83 6.84 -0.80 5.02
N ARG A 84 7.77 -1.73 4.77
CA ARG A 84 7.80 -3.04 5.40
C ARG A 84 8.13 -2.87 6.87
N VAL A 85 7.24 -3.33 7.74
CA VAL A 85 7.46 -3.36 9.18
C VAL A 85 7.58 -4.79 9.67
N ASN A 86 8.39 -4.99 10.68
CA ASN A 86 8.51 -6.27 11.36
C ASN A 86 7.57 -6.25 12.57
N ASN A 87 6.34 -6.71 12.34
CA ASN A 87 5.45 -7.02 13.46
C ASN A 87 5.97 -8.32 14.06
N GLY A 88 6.79 -8.16 15.10
CA GLY A 88 7.57 -9.17 15.82
C GLY A 88 7.16 -10.62 15.57
N LYS A 89 8.03 -11.35 14.85
CA LYS A 89 8.42 -12.65 15.40
C LYS A 89 9.18 -12.34 16.68
N THR A 90 8.49 -12.43 17.81
CA THR A 90 9.12 -12.51 19.13
C THR A 90 10.24 -13.55 19.02
N LYS A 91 11.47 -13.12 19.27
CA LYS A 91 12.54 -14.06 19.58
C LYS A 91 12.21 -14.78 20.88
#